data_AF-A0A519H625-F1
#
_entry.id   AF-A0A519H625-F1
#
_cell.length_a   1.000
_cell.length_b   1.000
_cell.length_c   1.000
_cell.angle_alpha   90.00
_cell.angle_beta   90.00
_cell.angle_gamma   90.00
#
_symmetry.space_group_name_H-M   'P 1'
#
loop_
_entity.id
_entity.type
_entity.pdbx_description
1 polymer ?
#
loop_
_entity_poly.entity_id
_entity_poly.type
_entity_poly.pdbx_seq_one_letter_code
_entity_poly.pdbx_strand_id
1 'polypeptide(L)' 'MNRFSNALRALLLAVAASTLSLVAAAQTVPAPPDVAARSYLLLDVTANQFLAQKDIDMPVEPASLTKLMSAYIVF' A
#
# COMPACT_ATOMS: atom_id res chain seq x y z
N MET A 1 26.37 12.22 44.48
CA MET A 1 26.01 13.09 43.33
C MET A 1 26.14 12.40 41.97
N ASN A 2 26.87 11.29 41.84
CA ASN A 2 27.15 10.66 40.53
C ASN A 2 25.95 9.87 39.98
N ARG A 3 25.06 9.38 40.85
CA ARG A 3 23.88 8.59 40.46
C ARG A 3 22.81 9.43 39.76
N PHE A 4 22.64 10.69 40.18
CA PHE A 4 21.71 11.63 39.56
C PHE A 4 22.16 12.07 38.16
N SER A 5 23.45 12.36 38.00
CA SER A 5 24.06 12.68 36.69
C SER A 5 23.95 11.50 35.71
N ASN A 6 24.17 10.27 36.19
CA ASN A 6 24.01 9.06 35.37
C ASN A 6 22.56 8.82 34.95
N ALA A 7 21.58 9.11 35.83
CA ALA A 7 20.16 8.99 35.51
C ALA A 7 19.72 10.00 34.44
N LEU A 8 20.19 11.26 34.54
CA LEU A 8 19.90 12.29 33.55
C LEU A 8 20.52 11.97 32.18
N ARG A 9 21.75 11.45 32.17
CA ARG A 9 22.40 10.96 30.94
C ARG A 9 21.67 9.78 30.32
N ALA A 10 21.21 8.83 31.14
CA ALA A 10 20.42 7.70 30.66
C ALA A 10 19.08 8.14 30.05
N LEU A 11 18.42 9.14 30.64
CA LEU A 11 17.19 9.70 30.10
C LEU A 11 17.41 10.41 28.76
N LEU A 12 18.48 11.21 28.64
CA LEU A 12 18.84 11.87 27.38
C LEU A 12 19.18 10.87 26.27
N LEU A 13 19.92 9.79 26.61
CA LEU A 13 20.22 8.72 25.67
C LEU A 13 18.96 7.95 25.24
N ALA A 14 18.02 7.71 26.15
CA ALA A 14 16.76 7.04 25.83
C ALA A 14 15.88 7.89 24.89
N VAL A 15 15.82 9.21 25.13
CA VAL A 15 15.10 10.14 24.26
C VAL A 15 15.78 10.26 22.89
N ALA A 16 17.10 10.31 22.82
CA ALA A 16 17.81 10.33 21.55
C ALA A 16 17.58 9.03 20.75
N ALA A 17 17.60 7.87 21.41
CA ALA A 17 17.36 6.57 20.79
C ALA A 17 15.93 6.44 20.25
N SER A 18 14.92 6.97 20.95
CA SER A 18 13.52 6.92 20.49
C SER A 18 13.25 7.85 19.29
N THR A 19 13.98 8.95 19.14
CA THR A 19 13.86 9.80 17.95
C THR A 19 14.44 9.16 16.68
N LEU A 20 15.43 8.28 16.82
CA LEU A 20 16.08 7.62 15.69
C LEU A 20 15.18 6.53 15.07
N SER A 21 14.34 5.89 15.87
CA SER A 21 13.39 4.86 15.40
C SER A 21 12.17 5.41 14.64
N LEU A 22 11.95 6.74 14.64
CA LEU A 22 10.91 7.37 13.81
C LEU A 22 11.31 7.49 12.33
N VAL A 23 12.59 7.28 11.99
CA VAL A 23 13.06 7.20 10.59
C VAL A 23 12.91 5.75 10.09
N ALA A 24 11.75 5.14 10.32
CA ALA A 24 11.36 3.97 9.57
C ALA A 24 10.90 4.47 8.19
N ALA A 25 11.79 4.37 7.19
CA ALA A 25 11.43 4.63 5.80
C ALA A 25 10.38 3.60 5.38
N ALA A 26 9.11 4.00 5.43
CA ALA A 26 8.03 3.24 4.80
C ALA A 26 8.44 3.02 3.33
N GLN A 27 8.39 1.77 2.88
CA GLN A 27 8.57 1.44 1.46
C GLN A 27 7.63 2.33 0.66
N THR A 28 8.19 3.26 -0.12
CA THR A 28 7.40 4.14 -0.97
C THR A 28 6.60 3.27 -1.93
N VAL A 29 5.28 3.33 -1.85
CA VAL A 29 4.41 2.67 -2.83
C VAL A 29 4.76 3.26 -4.19
N PRO A 30 5.21 2.45 -5.16
CA PRO A 30 5.55 2.97 -6.47
C PRO A 30 4.30 3.55 -7.12
N ALA A 31 4.49 4.63 -7.89
CA ALA A 31 3.42 5.09 -8.76
C ALA A 31 3.02 3.96 -9.73
N PRO A 32 1.72 3.78 -10.02
CA PRO A 32 1.29 2.83 -11.03
C PRO A 32 2.02 3.06 -12.36
N PRO A 33 2.43 1.99 -13.07
CA PRO A 33 3.04 2.13 -14.38
C PRO A 33 2.04 2.71 -15.38
N ASP A 34 2.55 3.35 -16.42
CA ASP A 34 1.71 3.73 -17.56
C ASP A 34 1.38 2.49 -18.39
N VAL A 35 0.13 2.07 -18.32
CA VAL A 35 -0.40 0.94 -19.09
C VAL A 35 -1.07 1.49 -20.33
N ALA A 36 -0.65 1.00 -21.50
CA ALA A 36 -1.24 1.31 -22.80
C ALA A 36 -2.64 0.67 -22.98
N ALA A 37 -3.55 0.99 -22.06
CA ALA A 37 -4.95 0.56 -22.04
C ALA A 37 -5.85 1.79 -21.82
N ARG A 38 -7.11 1.67 -22.30
CA ARG A 38 -8.15 2.68 -22.08
C ARG A 38 -8.55 2.73 -20.60
N SER A 39 -8.81 1.56 -20.01
CA SER A 39 -9.09 1.38 -18.59
C SER A 39 -8.42 0.11 -18.07
N TYR A 40 -8.09 0.07 -16.78
CA TYR A 40 -7.56 -1.12 -16.10
C TYR A 40 -7.76 -1.04 -14.58
N LEU A 41 -7.76 -2.21 -13.92
CA LEU A 41 -7.80 -2.36 -12.47
C LEU A 41 -6.80 -3.44 -12.03
N LEU A 42 -6.03 -3.16 -10.98
CA LEU A 42 -5.24 -4.14 -10.23
C LEU A 42 -5.78 -4.22 -8.81
N LEU A 43 -6.30 -5.39 -8.44
CA LEU A 43 -6.95 -5.68 -7.16
C LEU A 43 -6.19 -6.79 -6.43
N ASP A 44 -5.85 -6.55 -5.16
CA ASP A 44 -5.55 -7.62 -4.22
C ASP A 44 -6.87 -8.24 -3.74
N VAL A 45 -7.14 -9.47 -4.16
CA VAL A 45 -8.38 -10.19 -3.83
C VAL A 45 -8.42 -10.61 -2.36
N THR A 46 -7.27 -10.83 -1.72
CA THR A 46 -7.21 -11.27 -0.31
C THR A 46 -7.50 -10.11 0.64
N ALA A 47 -6.93 -8.94 0.33
CA ALA A 47 -7.13 -7.72 1.11
C ALA A 47 -8.33 -6.87 0.65
N ASN A 48 -8.93 -7.23 -0.50
CA ASN A 48 -9.93 -6.42 -1.20
C ASN A 48 -9.47 -4.96 -1.44
N GLN A 49 -8.21 -4.79 -1.86
CA GLN A 49 -7.56 -3.49 -1.99
C GLN A 49 -7.23 -3.18 -3.45
N PHE A 50 -7.63 -2.00 -3.94
CA PHE A 50 -7.17 -1.49 -5.24
C PHE A 50 -5.73 -0.99 -5.13
N LEU A 51 -4.84 -1.56 -5.95
CA LEU A 51 -3.42 -1.23 -5.98
C LEU A 51 -3.08 -0.25 -7.11
N ALA A 52 -3.78 -0.34 -8.23
CA ALA A 52 -3.67 0.57 -9.35
C ALA A 52 -4.97 0.57 -10.16
N GLN A 53 -5.36 1.71 -10.72
CA GLN A 53 -6.60 1.83 -11.49
C GLN A 53 -6.53 2.98 -12.49
N LYS A 54 -7.26 2.83 -13.60
CA LYS A 54 -7.48 3.87 -14.60
C LYS A 54 -8.88 3.70 -15.18
N ASP A 55 -9.72 4.72 -15.02
CA ASP A 55 -11.06 4.81 -15.62
C ASP A 55 -11.93 3.53 -15.49
N ILE A 56 -11.97 2.94 -14.28
CA ILE A 56 -12.55 1.60 -14.05
C ILE A 56 -14.08 1.53 -14.24
N ASP A 57 -14.78 2.66 -14.09
CA ASP A 57 -16.22 2.76 -14.29
C ASP A 57 -16.58 3.23 -15.71
N MET A 58 -15.58 3.43 -16.58
CA MET A 58 -15.81 3.79 -17.97
C MET A 58 -16.56 2.66 -18.68
N PRO A 59 -17.70 2.94 -19.33
CA PRO A 59 -18.39 1.96 -20.15
C PRO A 59 -17.49 1.51 -21.30
N VAL A 60 -17.20 0.21 -21.37
CA VAL A 60 -16.41 -0.42 -22.43
C VAL A 60 -17.13 -1.65 -22.96
N GLU A 61 -16.94 -1.97 -24.24
CA GLU A 61 -17.44 -3.21 -24.81
C GLU A 61 -16.65 -4.41 -24.23
N PRO A 62 -17.30 -5.35 -23.52
CA PRO A 62 -16.59 -6.43 -22.82
C PRO A 62 -16.07 -7.53 -23.77
N ALA A 63 -16.54 -7.58 -25.02
CA ALA A 63 -16.22 -8.64 -25.98
C ALA A 63 -16.35 -10.05 -25.35
N SER A 64 -15.31 -10.89 -25.43
CA SER A 64 -15.35 -12.24 -24.83
C SER A 64 -15.33 -12.26 -23.30
N LEU A 65 -15.08 -11.15 -22.59
CA LEU A 65 -15.14 -11.10 -21.12
C LEU A 65 -16.54 -11.40 -20.58
N THR A 66 -17.60 -11.18 -21.37
CA THR A 66 -18.98 -11.58 -21.03
C THR A 66 -19.09 -13.06 -20.66
N LYS A 67 -18.22 -13.91 -21.24
CA LYS A 67 -18.20 -15.35 -20.94
C LYS A 67 -17.84 -15.64 -19.47
N LEU A 68 -17.14 -14.74 -18.78
CA LEU A 68 -16.84 -14.91 -17.36
C LEU A 68 -18.12 -14.89 -16.52
N MET A 69 -19.08 -14.02 -16.84
CA MET A 69 -20.39 -13.99 -16.16
C MET A 69 -21.22 -15.22 -16.52
N SER A 70 -21.20 -15.67 -17.77
CA SER A 70 -21.87 -16.92 -18.16
C SER A 70 -21.31 -18.12 -17.40
N ALA A 71 -19.98 -18.23 -17.29
CA ALA A 71 -19.33 -19.29 -16.54
C ALA A 71 -19.69 -19.21 -15.04
N TYR A 72 -19.70 -18.01 -14.46
CA TYR A 72 -20.10 -17.78 -13.07
C TYR A 72 -21.56 -18.21 -12.77
N ILE A 73 -22.45 -18.14 -13.76
CA ILE A 73 -23.84 -18.59 -13.60
C ILE A 73 -23.96 -20.11 -13.72
N VAL A 74 -23.14 -20.74 -14.56
CA VAL A 74 -23.24 -22.18 -14.87
C VAL A 74 -22.55 -23.06 -13.82
N PHE A 75 -21.45 -22.59 -13.22
CA PHE A 75 -20.61 -23.35 -12.28
C PHE A 75 -20.65 -22.76 -10.87
#